data_AF-A0A6I3Q1Q6-F1
#
_entry.id   AF-A0A6I3Q1Q6-F1
#
_cell.length_a   1.000
_cell.length_b   1.000
_cell.length_c   1.000
_cell.angle_alpha   90.00
_cell.angle_beta   90.00
_cell.angle_gamma   90.00
#
_symmetry.space_group_name_H-M   'P 1'
#
loop_
_entity.id
_entity.type
_entity.pdbx_description
1 polymer ?
#
loop_
_entity_poly.entity_id
_entity_poly.type
_entity_poly.pdbx_seq_one_letter_code
_entity_poly.pdbx_strand_id
1 'polypeptide(L)'
;MKNWKENRALACVVLAAAILGGTFGIGGAKLSSAARSVNEAYAQNIAGDLALRAAAAQNIIAEGEAALGADAASVKTAKRAVEALEAAEGPAQEYAANAALTASVGMLYEETRKVSGDDKGSVLQTQWSEFLSRGNIIDNSADAYNEQARAAQKKLSGFPASLIAGLTGAQAEEFSA
;
A
#
# COMPACT_ATOMS: atom_id res chain seq x y z
N MET A 1 -4.18 54.54 35.56
CA MET A 1 -3.54 54.25 34.25
C MET A 1 -2.55 53.13 34.49
N LYS A 2 -2.91 51.88 34.14
CA LYS A 2 -2.15 50.68 34.53
C LYS A 2 -1.06 50.40 33.47
N ASN A 3 0.20 50.48 33.91
CA ASN A 3 1.41 50.33 33.10
C ASN A 3 1.42 48.99 32.34
N TRP A 4 1.29 49.04 31.02
CA TRP A 4 1.48 47.90 30.13
C TRP A 4 2.99 47.71 29.90
N LYS A 5 3.62 46.81 30.65
CA LYS A 5 4.97 46.33 30.32
C LYS A 5 4.85 45.41 29.09
N GLU A 6 5.34 45.88 27.94
CA GLU A 6 5.48 45.04 26.75
C GLU A 6 6.46 43.89 27.02
N ASN A 7 5.92 42.73 27.36
CA ASN A 7 6.68 41.49 27.41
C ASN A 7 6.89 41.02 25.96
N ARG A 8 8.00 41.42 25.34
CA ARG A 8 8.39 40.99 23.98
C ARG A 8 8.33 39.46 23.80
N ALA A 9 8.58 38.70 24.87
CA ALA A 9 8.41 37.25 24.91
C ALA A 9 6.94 36.80 24.81
N LEU A 10 6.03 37.49 25.50
CA LEU A 10 4.59 37.21 25.43
C LEU A 10 4.03 37.60 24.05
N ALA A 11 4.53 38.69 23.47
CA ALA A 11 4.20 39.09 22.11
C ALA A 11 4.67 38.05 21.08
N CYS A 12 5.88 37.49 21.22
CA CYS A 12 6.38 36.40 20.35
C CYS A 12 5.57 35.10 20.48
N VAL A 13 5.15 34.72 21.70
CA VAL A 13 4.32 33.53 21.93
C VAL A 13 2.91 33.71 21.35
N VAL A 14 2.32 34.91 21.49
CA VAL A 14 1.02 35.24 20.89
C VAL A 14 1.11 35.31 19.36
N LEU A 15 2.21 35.83 18.81
CA LEU A 15 2.45 35.84 17.36
C LEU A 15 2.64 34.40 16.81
N ALA A 16 3.38 33.55 17.52
CA ALA A 16 3.54 32.14 17.18
C ALA A 16 2.20 31.38 17.26
N ALA A 17 1.39 31.65 18.29
CA ALA A 17 0.05 31.09 18.44
C ALA A 17 -0.94 31.60 17.36
N ALA A 18 -0.81 32.85 16.91
CA ALA A 18 -1.61 33.42 15.84
C ALA A 18 -1.20 32.88 14.45
N ILE A 19 0.10 32.64 14.22
CA ILE A 19 0.61 31.99 13.01
C ILE A 19 0.20 30.51 12.97
N LEU A 20 0.24 29.81 14.11
CA LEU A 20 -0.28 28.45 14.23
C LEU A 20 -1.80 28.44 14.02
N GLY A 21 -2.56 29.27 14.73
CA GLY A 21 -4.02 29.36 14.58
C GLY A 21 -4.51 29.76 13.18
N GLY A 22 -3.73 30.58 12.45
CA GLY A 22 -4.03 30.98 11.07
C GLY A 22 -3.65 29.93 10.00
N THR A 23 -2.66 29.07 10.27
CA THR A 23 -2.21 28.03 9.33
C THR A 23 -2.93 26.69 9.52
N PHE A 24 -3.48 26.42 10.71
CA PHE A 24 -4.22 25.17 11.00
C PHE A 24 -5.59 25.06 10.29
N GLY A 25 -6.24 26.16 9.90
CA GLY A 25 -7.58 26.11 9.28
C GLY A 25 -7.61 25.78 7.78
N ILE A 26 -6.59 26.19 7.01
CA ILE A 26 -6.57 26.04 5.54
C ILE A 26 -5.37 25.20 5.07
N GLY A 27 -4.25 25.21 5.80
CA GLY A 27 -3.06 24.40 5.47
C GLY A 27 -3.20 22.93 5.90
N GLY A 28 -3.75 22.68 7.10
CA GLY A 28 -3.96 21.33 7.63
C GLY A 28 -4.99 20.52 6.82
N ALA A 29 -6.05 21.15 6.33
CA ALA A 29 -7.04 20.53 5.46
C ALA A 29 -6.46 20.15 4.08
N LYS A 30 -5.51 20.94 3.55
CA LYS A 30 -4.83 20.63 2.28
C LYS A 30 -3.74 19.57 2.41
N LEU A 31 -3.09 19.49 3.57
CA LEU A 31 -2.14 18.43 3.90
C LEU A 31 -2.84 17.08 4.09
N SER A 32 -3.92 17.08 4.88
CA SER A 32 -4.74 15.88 5.06
C SER A 32 -5.42 15.47 3.76
N SER A 33 -5.85 16.40 2.91
CA SER A 33 -6.41 16.06 1.59
C SER A 33 -5.38 15.50 0.62
N ALA A 34 -4.12 15.94 0.66
CA ALA A 34 -3.05 15.41 -0.20
C ALA A 34 -2.61 14.01 0.23
N ALA A 35 -2.48 13.76 1.54
CA ALA A 35 -2.26 12.41 2.06
C ALA A 35 -3.47 11.51 1.78
N ARG A 36 -4.69 12.03 1.93
CA ARG A 36 -5.94 11.32 1.62
C ARG A 36 -6.08 11.01 0.14
N SER A 37 -5.70 11.92 -0.77
CA SER A 37 -5.77 11.66 -2.22
C SER A 37 -4.76 10.62 -2.68
N VAL A 38 -3.55 10.58 -2.09
CA VAL A 38 -2.56 9.53 -2.35
C VAL A 38 -3.05 8.19 -1.80
N ASN A 39 -3.60 8.18 -0.59
CA ASN A 39 -4.19 6.99 0.01
C ASN A 39 -5.44 6.49 -0.73
N GLU A 40 -6.22 7.40 -1.32
CA GLU A 40 -7.41 7.07 -2.13
C GLU A 40 -7.01 6.55 -3.52
N ALA A 41 -5.99 7.13 -4.16
CA ALA A 41 -5.40 6.60 -5.38
C ALA A 41 -4.75 5.22 -5.16
N TYR A 42 -4.12 5.01 -4.00
CA TYR A 42 -3.61 3.71 -3.57
C TYR A 42 -4.73 2.67 -3.41
N ALA A 43 -5.75 3.03 -2.63
CA ALA A 43 -6.87 2.15 -2.32
C ALA A 43 -7.70 1.79 -3.57
N GLN A 44 -7.85 2.72 -4.52
CA GLN A 44 -8.63 2.48 -5.74
C GLN A 44 -7.89 1.71 -6.84
N ASN A 45 -6.56 1.75 -6.88
CA ASN A 45 -5.79 1.10 -7.95
C ASN A 45 -5.04 -0.12 -7.42
N ILE A 46 -4.06 0.09 -6.53
CA ILE A 46 -3.11 -0.97 -6.16
C ILE A 46 -3.71 -1.93 -5.13
N ALA A 47 -4.31 -1.43 -4.05
CA ALA A 47 -4.84 -2.31 -2.99
C ALA A 47 -6.03 -3.16 -3.48
N GLY A 48 -6.89 -2.59 -4.34
CA GLY A 48 -7.99 -3.32 -4.96
C GLY A 48 -7.50 -4.45 -5.88
N ASP A 49 -6.53 -4.19 -6.74
CA ASP A 49 -5.94 -5.22 -7.60
C ASP A 49 -5.14 -6.26 -6.80
N LEU A 50 -4.49 -5.87 -5.70
CA LEU A 50 -3.84 -6.81 -4.77
C LEU A 50 -4.84 -7.77 -4.12
N ALA A 51 -6.01 -7.27 -3.71
CA ALA A 51 -7.07 -8.11 -3.15
C ALA A 51 -7.63 -9.09 -4.20
N LEU A 52 -7.85 -8.64 -5.43
CA LEU A 52 -8.29 -9.51 -6.54
C LEU A 52 -7.21 -10.54 -6.90
N ARG A 53 -5.94 -10.15 -6.84
CA ARG A 53 -4.80 -11.04 -7.05
C ARG A 53 -4.69 -12.09 -5.96
N ALA A 54 -4.90 -11.72 -4.70
CA ALA A 54 -4.94 -12.65 -3.57
C ALA A 54 -6.10 -13.64 -3.71
N ALA A 55 -7.29 -13.20 -4.14
CA ALA A 55 -8.41 -14.09 -4.42
C ALA A 55 -8.10 -15.11 -5.53
N ALA A 56 -7.46 -14.67 -6.62
CA ALA A 56 -7.00 -15.59 -7.68
C ALA A 56 -5.96 -16.61 -7.14
N ALA A 57 -5.04 -16.16 -6.29
CA ALA A 57 -4.08 -17.03 -5.62
C ALA A 57 -4.75 -18.08 -4.72
N GLN A 58 -5.78 -17.69 -3.96
CA GLN A 58 -6.56 -18.61 -3.13
C GLN A 58 -7.25 -19.71 -3.97
N ASN A 59 -7.77 -19.36 -5.14
CA ASN A 59 -8.36 -20.35 -6.05
C ASN A 59 -7.30 -21.30 -6.62
N ILE A 60 -6.10 -20.81 -6.97
CA ILE A 60 -4.96 -21.67 -7.39
C ILE A 60 -4.54 -22.59 -6.24
N ILE A 61 -4.55 -22.10 -5.00
CA ILE A 61 -4.27 -22.90 -3.81
C ILE A 61 -5.29 -24.03 -3.68
N ALA A 62 -6.58 -23.76 -3.83
CA ALA A 62 -7.62 -24.79 -3.77
C ALA A 62 -7.41 -25.89 -4.82
N GLU A 63 -7.09 -25.53 -6.06
CA GLU A 63 -6.75 -26.49 -7.12
C GLU A 63 -5.47 -27.28 -6.79
N GLY A 64 -4.46 -26.61 -6.22
CA GLY A 64 -3.24 -27.25 -5.75
C GLY A 64 -3.46 -28.21 -4.59
N GLU A 65 -4.36 -27.90 -3.66
CA GLU A 65 -4.75 -28.78 -2.57
C GLU A 65 -5.45 -30.04 -3.07
N ALA A 66 -6.34 -29.88 -4.06
CA ALA A 66 -7.03 -31.00 -4.67
C ALA A 66 -6.08 -31.95 -5.42
N ALA A 67 -5.05 -31.40 -6.08
CA ALA A 67 -4.12 -32.19 -6.90
C ALA A 67 -2.93 -32.76 -6.11
N LEU A 68 -2.34 -31.97 -5.20
CA LEU A 68 -1.08 -32.28 -4.51
C LEU A 68 -1.29 -32.66 -3.04
N GLY A 69 -2.46 -32.35 -2.48
CA GLY A 69 -2.78 -32.48 -1.06
C GLY A 69 -2.41 -31.23 -0.25
N ALA A 70 -3.20 -30.95 0.79
CA ALA A 70 -3.03 -29.79 1.67
C ALA A 70 -1.67 -29.73 2.39
N ASP A 71 -0.99 -30.88 2.52
CA ASP A 71 0.31 -30.98 3.19
C ASP A 71 1.52 -30.67 2.31
N ALA A 72 1.31 -30.52 0.99
CA ALA A 72 2.37 -30.20 0.04
C ALA A 72 3.11 -28.90 0.43
N ALA A 73 4.44 -28.91 0.27
CA ALA A 73 5.28 -27.78 0.66
C ALA A 73 4.94 -26.51 -0.14
N SER A 74 4.63 -26.64 -1.43
CA SER A 74 4.22 -25.55 -2.32
C SER A 74 2.88 -24.94 -1.89
N VAL A 75 1.88 -25.77 -1.56
CA VAL A 75 0.58 -25.32 -1.00
C VAL A 75 0.78 -24.52 0.28
N LYS A 76 1.54 -25.05 1.25
CA LYS A 76 1.80 -24.37 2.53
C LYS A 76 2.53 -23.05 2.35
N THR A 77 3.49 -23.00 1.41
CA THR A 77 4.25 -21.79 1.11
C THR A 77 3.36 -20.73 0.46
N ALA A 78 2.51 -21.11 -0.50
CA ALA A 78 1.56 -20.19 -1.11
C ALA A 78 0.54 -19.63 -0.11
N LYS A 79 0.02 -20.45 0.81
CA LYS A 79 -0.87 -20.00 1.89
C LYS A 79 -0.21 -18.94 2.78
N ARG A 80 1.01 -19.19 3.23
CA ARG A 80 1.78 -18.22 4.03
C ARG A 80 2.02 -16.92 3.29
N ALA A 81 2.22 -16.98 1.97
CA ALA A 81 2.41 -15.78 1.17
C ALA A 81 1.12 -14.95 1.03
N VAL A 82 -0.05 -15.61 0.94
CA VAL A 82 -1.35 -14.93 1.01
C VAL A 82 -1.55 -14.29 2.38
N GLU A 83 -1.32 -15.04 3.46
CA GLU A 83 -1.41 -14.51 4.84
C GLU A 83 -0.47 -13.32 5.07
N ALA A 84 0.76 -13.38 4.54
CA ALA A 84 1.71 -12.28 4.63
C ALA A 84 1.27 -11.04 3.86
N LEU A 85 0.59 -11.21 2.71
CA LEU A 85 0.02 -10.10 1.97
C LEU A 85 -1.19 -9.49 2.69
N GLU A 86 -2.06 -10.32 3.26
CA GLU A 86 -3.22 -9.84 4.05
C GLU A 86 -2.80 -9.14 5.35
N ALA A 87 -1.67 -9.54 5.94
CA ALA A 87 -1.11 -8.93 7.13
C ALA A 87 -0.18 -7.72 6.85
N ALA A 88 0.14 -7.44 5.59
CA ALA A 88 1.02 -6.35 5.23
C ALA A 88 0.35 -5.00 5.51
N GLU A 89 1.07 -4.13 6.22
CA GLU A 89 0.58 -2.79 6.55
C GLU A 89 1.27 -1.75 5.67
N GLY A 90 0.58 -1.35 4.61
CA GLY A 90 0.96 -0.24 3.75
C GLY A 90 1.78 -0.63 2.51
N PRO A 91 2.05 0.36 1.62
CA PRO A 91 2.50 0.14 0.26
C PRO A 91 3.77 -0.71 0.11
N ALA A 92 4.83 -0.38 0.86
CA ALA A 92 6.10 -1.08 0.70
C ALA A 92 6.04 -2.53 1.23
N GLN A 93 5.30 -2.76 2.33
CA GLN A 93 5.10 -4.12 2.86
C GLN A 93 4.25 -4.96 1.90
N GLU A 94 3.18 -4.38 1.36
CA GLU A 94 2.32 -5.02 0.37
C GLU A 94 3.08 -5.37 -0.90
N TYR A 95 3.98 -4.51 -1.38
CA TYR A 95 4.87 -4.81 -2.51
C TYR A 95 5.79 -6.00 -2.22
N ALA A 96 6.47 -6.01 -1.07
CA ALA A 96 7.36 -7.11 -0.69
C ALA A 96 6.60 -8.43 -0.54
N ALA A 97 5.43 -8.42 0.09
CA ALA A 97 4.57 -9.58 0.22
C ALA A 97 4.02 -10.06 -1.14
N ASN A 98 3.66 -9.14 -2.03
CA ASN A 98 3.19 -9.45 -3.39
C ASN A 98 4.30 -10.07 -4.26
N ALA A 99 5.56 -9.65 -4.10
CA ALA A 99 6.70 -10.30 -4.75
C ALA A 99 6.88 -11.75 -4.25
N ALA A 100 6.78 -11.97 -2.93
CA ALA A 100 6.83 -13.31 -2.34
C ALA A 100 5.64 -14.19 -2.77
N LEU A 101 4.44 -13.60 -2.90
CA LEU A 101 3.25 -14.26 -3.42
C LEU A 101 3.44 -14.71 -4.87
N THR A 102 4.03 -13.86 -5.71
CA THR A 102 4.34 -14.19 -7.11
C THR A 102 5.21 -15.43 -7.21
N ALA A 103 6.30 -15.49 -6.44
CA ALA A 103 7.19 -16.64 -6.43
C ALA A 103 6.49 -17.91 -5.91
N SER A 104 5.75 -17.79 -4.80
CA SER A 104 5.13 -18.94 -4.12
C SER A 104 3.99 -19.56 -4.93
N VAL A 105 3.10 -18.71 -5.47
CA VAL A 105 1.97 -19.14 -6.31
C VAL A 105 2.47 -19.67 -7.66
N GLY A 106 3.53 -19.08 -8.22
CA GLY A 106 4.15 -19.58 -9.45
C GLY A 106 4.71 -21.00 -9.30
N MET A 107 5.39 -21.28 -8.18
CA MET A 107 5.85 -22.65 -7.88
C MET A 107 4.67 -23.62 -7.74
N LEU A 108 3.62 -23.23 -6.99
CA LEU A 108 2.44 -24.06 -6.81
C LEU A 108 1.75 -24.34 -8.14
N TYR A 109 1.53 -23.32 -8.97
CA TYR A 109 0.93 -23.47 -10.30
C TYR A 109 1.72 -24.48 -11.16
N GLU A 110 3.04 -24.36 -11.19
CA GLU A 110 3.91 -25.25 -11.98
C GLU A 110 3.92 -26.70 -11.46
N GLU A 111 3.76 -26.93 -10.16
CA GLU A 111 3.61 -28.27 -9.61
C GLU A 111 2.22 -28.85 -9.88
N THR A 112 1.16 -28.07 -9.63
CA THR A 112 -0.23 -28.49 -9.86
C THR A 112 -0.46 -28.84 -11.33
N ARG A 113 0.01 -28.01 -12.28
CA ARG A 113 -0.16 -28.30 -13.72
C ARG A 113 0.56 -29.58 -14.17
N LYS A 114 1.67 -29.96 -13.54
CA LYS A 114 2.39 -31.21 -13.88
C LYS A 114 1.61 -32.44 -13.48
N VAL A 115 0.79 -32.35 -12.42
CA VAL A 115 -0.04 -33.45 -11.93
C VAL A 115 -1.40 -33.46 -12.64
N SER A 116 -2.02 -32.29 -12.79
CA SER A 116 -3.38 -32.16 -13.34
C SER A 116 -3.45 -32.11 -14.87
N GLY A 117 -2.32 -31.90 -15.56
CA GLY A 117 -2.29 -31.66 -17.00
C GLY A 117 -2.48 -30.19 -17.39
N ASP A 118 -2.21 -29.86 -18.66
CA ASP A 118 -2.20 -28.48 -19.17
C ASP A 118 -3.43 -28.20 -20.05
N ASP A 119 -4.60 -28.43 -19.47
CA ASP A 119 -5.87 -28.27 -20.18
C ASP A 119 -6.23 -26.79 -20.32
N LYS A 120 -6.34 -26.36 -21.58
CA LYS A 120 -6.77 -24.99 -21.91
C LYS A 120 -8.20 -24.76 -21.42
N GLY A 121 -8.39 -23.71 -20.62
CA GLY A 121 -9.67 -23.35 -20.03
C GLY A 121 -9.97 -24.03 -18.69
N SER A 122 -9.02 -24.77 -18.11
CA SER A 122 -9.13 -25.23 -16.74
C SER A 122 -9.27 -24.07 -15.76
N VAL A 123 -9.86 -24.34 -14.59
CA VAL A 123 -9.95 -23.37 -13.48
C VAL A 123 -8.54 -22.90 -13.11
N LEU A 124 -7.59 -23.84 -12.99
CA LEU A 124 -6.18 -23.53 -12.69
C LEU A 124 -5.58 -22.52 -13.67
N GLN A 125 -5.72 -22.73 -14.98
CA GLN A 125 -5.17 -21.82 -15.98
C GLN A 125 -5.88 -20.46 -16.00
N THR A 126 -7.20 -20.45 -15.79
CA THR A 126 -8.01 -19.22 -15.74
C THR A 126 -7.56 -18.34 -14.57
N GLN A 127 -7.42 -18.94 -13.39
CA GLN A 127 -7.00 -18.21 -12.19
C GLN A 127 -5.53 -17.78 -12.27
N TRP A 128 -4.66 -18.59 -12.90
CA TRP A 128 -3.28 -18.19 -13.18
C TRP A 128 -3.20 -16.98 -14.11
N SER A 129 -4.03 -16.95 -15.16
CA SER A 129 -4.08 -15.81 -16.08
C SER A 129 -4.57 -14.54 -15.39
N GLU A 130 -5.60 -14.65 -14.55
CA GLU A 130 -6.10 -13.53 -13.73
C GLU A 130 -5.02 -13.05 -12.75
N PHE A 131 -4.34 -13.97 -12.07
CA PHE A 131 -3.26 -13.66 -11.13
C PHE A 131 -2.13 -12.86 -11.78
N LEU A 132 -1.70 -13.26 -12.98
CA LEU A 132 -0.68 -12.54 -13.75
C LEU A 132 -1.19 -11.20 -14.29
N SER A 133 -2.43 -11.17 -14.77
CA SER A 133 -3.08 -9.95 -15.26
C SER A 133 -3.10 -8.87 -14.18
N ARG A 134 -3.56 -9.21 -12.96
CA ARG A 134 -3.55 -8.29 -11.82
C ARG A 134 -2.15 -7.84 -11.44
N GLY A 135 -1.17 -8.76 -11.45
CA GLY A 135 0.24 -8.42 -11.24
C GLY A 135 0.74 -7.35 -12.22
N ASN A 136 0.44 -7.52 -13.51
CA ASN A 136 0.82 -6.54 -14.53
C ASN A 136 0.11 -5.19 -14.35
N ILE A 137 -1.14 -5.16 -13.91
CA ILE A 137 -1.86 -3.90 -13.64
C ILE A 137 -1.21 -3.16 -12.47
N ILE A 138 -0.85 -3.88 -11.41
CA ILE A 138 -0.12 -3.34 -10.26
C ILE A 138 1.23 -2.77 -10.70
N ASP A 139 2.02 -3.53 -11.47
CA ASP A 139 3.34 -3.08 -11.92
C ASP A 139 3.25 -1.84 -12.83
N ASN A 140 2.26 -1.78 -13.73
CA ASN A 140 2.04 -0.63 -14.61
C ASN A 140 1.54 0.62 -13.86
N SER A 141 0.89 0.46 -12.71
CA SER A 141 0.39 1.57 -11.89
C SER A 141 1.37 2.03 -10.82
N ALA A 142 2.40 1.23 -10.51
CA ALA A 142 3.39 1.50 -9.48
C ALA A 142 4.17 2.81 -9.73
N ASP A 143 4.64 3.06 -10.96
CA ASP A 143 5.42 4.26 -11.27
C ASP A 143 4.63 5.56 -11.03
N ALA A 144 3.39 5.60 -11.52
CA ALA A 144 2.50 6.74 -11.35
C ALA A 144 2.13 6.95 -9.88
N TYR A 145 1.99 5.87 -9.10
CA TYR A 145 1.79 5.96 -7.66
C TYR A 145 3.03 6.51 -6.95
N ASN A 146 4.21 5.97 -7.24
CA ASN A 146 5.47 6.39 -6.61
C ASN A 146 5.77 7.85 -6.90
N GLU A 147 5.48 8.36 -8.11
CA GLU A 147 5.58 9.78 -8.41
C GLU A 147 4.66 10.63 -7.52
N GLN A 148 3.41 10.21 -7.33
CA GLN A 148 2.46 10.88 -6.45
C GLN A 148 2.90 10.84 -4.97
N ALA A 149 3.40 9.69 -4.51
CA ALA A 149 3.92 9.52 -3.15
C ALA A 149 5.12 10.44 -2.91
N ARG A 150 6.10 10.48 -3.83
CA ARG A 150 7.25 11.40 -3.78
C ARG A 150 6.81 12.87 -3.79
N ALA A 151 5.85 13.23 -4.63
CA ALA A 151 5.32 14.58 -4.70
C ALA A 151 4.61 14.99 -3.41
N ALA A 152 3.87 14.07 -2.78
CA ALA A 152 3.24 14.30 -1.48
C ALA A 152 4.27 14.41 -0.36
N GLN A 153 5.27 13.52 -0.33
CA GLN A 153 6.35 13.56 0.66
C GLN A 153 7.17 14.85 0.58
N LYS A 154 7.41 15.36 -0.63
CA LYS A 154 8.05 16.67 -0.84
C LYS A 154 7.23 17.83 -0.24
N LYS A 155 5.90 17.74 -0.27
CA LYS A 155 5.02 18.74 0.36
C LYS A 155 5.00 18.59 1.88
N LEU A 156 5.00 17.35 2.39
CA LEU A 156 5.01 17.04 3.83
C LEU A 156 6.34 17.42 4.50
N SER A 157 7.46 17.36 3.79
CA SER A 157 8.78 17.72 4.32
C SER A 157 9.06 19.23 4.38
N GLY A 158 8.23 20.08 3.75
CA GLY A 158 8.38 21.54 3.79
C GLY A 158 7.95 22.16 5.12
N PHE A 159 8.53 23.30 5.52
CA PHE A 159 8.08 24.04 6.70
C PHE A 159 6.82 24.87 6.38
N PRO A 160 5.77 24.91 7.25
CA PRO A 160 5.61 24.26 8.55
C PRO A 160 4.99 22.85 8.50
N ALA A 161 4.70 22.32 7.30
CA ALA A 161 4.07 21.03 7.08
C ALA A 161 4.79 19.86 7.78
N SER A 162 6.12 19.89 7.85
CA SER A 162 6.94 18.88 8.52
C SER A 162 6.71 18.79 10.02
N LEU A 163 6.38 19.89 10.69
CA LEU A 163 6.02 19.88 12.11
C LEU A 163 4.65 19.25 12.34
N ILE A 164 3.71 19.51 11.45
CA ILE A 164 2.36 18.93 11.51
C ILE A 164 2.42 17.43 11.20
N ALA A 165 3.14 17.05 10.13
CA ALA A 165 3.34 15.66 9.75
C ALA A 165 4.03 14.85 10.85
N GLY A 166 5.05 15.42 11.51
CA GLY A 166 5.70 14.80 12.66
C GLY A 166 4.79 14.64 13.88
N LEU A 167 3.80 15.51 14.06
CA LEU A 167 2.83 15.44 15.16
C LEU A 167 1.67 14.48 14.86
N THR A 168 1.28 14.31 13.60
CA THR A 168 0.15 13.46 13.19
C THR A 168 0.55 12.11 12.60
N GLY A 169 1.85 11.85 12.41
CA GLY A 169 2.35 10.64 11.72
C GLY A 169 2.02 10.59 10.23
N ALA A 170 1.72 11.72 9.59
CA ALA A 170 1.34 11.74 8.18
C ALA A 170 2.57 11.51 7.29
N GLN A 171 2.64 10.35 6.64
CA GLN A 171 3.67 10.00 5.66
C GLN A 171 3.04 9.53 4.35
N ALA A 172 3.70 9.80 3.23
CA ALA A 172 3.39 9.18 1.95
C ALA A 172 4.52 8.22 1.60
N GLU A 173 4.21 6.94 1.58
CA GLU A 173 5.18 5.87 1.30
C GLU A 173 5.11 5.46 -0.17
N GLU A 174 6.26 5.18 -0.76
CA GLU A 174 6.34 4.64 -2.12
C GLU A 174 5.96 3.16 -2.09
N PHE A 175 5.30 2.68 -3.15
CA PHE A 175 4.93 1.27 -3.28
C PHE A 175 6.15 0.41 -3.61
N SER A 176 7.05 0.92 -4.46
CA SER A 176 8.35 0.31 -4.73
C SER A 176 9.44 1.38 -4.69
N ALA A 177 10.62 0.99 -4.21
CA ALA A 177 11.79 1.87 -4.05
C ALA A 177 12.56 2.08 -5.37
#